data_AF-A0A949REX0-F1
#
_entry.id   AF-A0A949REX0-F1
#
_cell.length_a   1.000
_cell.length_b   1.000
_cell.length_c   1.000
_cell.angle_alpha   90.00
_cell.angle_beta   90.00
_cell.angle_gamma   90.00
#
_symmetry.space_group_name_H-M   'P 1'
#
loop_
_entity.id
_entity.type
_entity.pdbx_description
1 polymer ?
#
loop_
_entity_poly.entity_id
_entity_poly.type
_entity_poly.pdbx_seq_one_letter_code
_entity_poly.pdbx_strand_id
1 'polypeptide(L)'
;MEADNPFPVIGYHGPAFFCDRERETAAIVSALRNGRNLVLHSPRRYGKTGLIRHAFRQLDRVRGARTVFADIYAAQDAHGFNTILLNAVHQALNPTPRQFLRNVMDWFSALRPVVTVDDLTGEPSIGLERGTPGREAATTREIFKVLNARGRTIFLAIDEFQQVAEFKDVRMDAVLRTELQNSPKVHCIFSGSRRHLLLDLFNNARNPFHGSADQLELERIDRKTYAAFAVALMKKHRRRLKPEDALFCYDICRGHTYYVQALFNRLFSDPRPLERTTVVDVLLAIVREQDAIMATLRSALTRNQWDLFAAISREGEVTGPTTGSFLKKHDLPSSATVVHALKALMDRELVYITAYEGSGGKPVYAPYNPFMAAWFKYR
;
A
#
# COMPACT_ATOMS: atom_id res chain seq x y z
N MET A 1 16.26 -17.53 5.25
CA MET A 1 15.90 -18.48 4.19
C MET A 1 16.07 -17.77 2.86
N GLU A 2 16.83 -18.34 1.95
CA GLU A 2 16.86 -17.89 0.55
C GLU A 2 15.52 -18.33 -0.06
N ALA A 3 14.77 -17.41 -0.65
CA ALA A 3 13.48 -17.74 -1.24
C ALA A 3 13.72 -18.59 -2.50
N ASP A 4 12.99 -19.70 -2.66
CA ASP A 4 13.08 -20.56 -3.85
C ASP A 4 12.81 -19.77 -5.14
N ASN A 5 11.93 -18.77 -5.06
CA ASN A 5 11.69 -17.82 -6.14
C ASN A 5 12.18 -16.42 -5.74
N PRO A 6 13.09 -15.79 -6.51
CA PRO A 6 13.67 -14.50 -6.17
C PRO A 6 12.74 -13.31 -6.44
N PHE A 7 11.55 -13.54 -7.00
CA PHE A 7 10.54 -12.51 -7.24
C PHE A 7 9.40 -12.66 -6.24
N PRO A 8 9.50 -12.06 -5.03
CA PRO A 8 8.48 -12.21 -4.01
C PRO A 8 7.19 -11.49 -4.40
N VAL A 9 6.07 -12.20 -4.32
CA VAL A 9 4.72 -11.65 -4.58
C VAL A 9 4.06 -11.14 -3.30
N ILE A 10 4.51 -11.64 -2.14
CA ILE A 10 3.98 -11.30 -0.81
C ILE A 10 5.13 -10.92 0.11
N GLY A 11 4.95 -9.80 0.82
CA GLY A 11 5.86 -9.33 1.86
C GLY A 11 7.18 -8.76 1.33
N TYR A 12 8.04 -8.38 2.27
CA TYR A 12 9.38 -7.84 2.01
C TYR A 12 10.45 -8.87 2.39
N HIS A 13 11.29 -9.25 1.44
CA HIS A 13 12.27 -10.35 1.59
C HIS A 13 13.72 -9.84 1.77
N GLY A 14 13.89 -8.54 2.02
CA GLY A 14 15.20 -7.91 2.20
C GLY A 14 15.72 -7.17 0.95
N PRO A 15 16.84 -6.43 1.07
CA PRO A 15 17.31 -5.54 0.01
C PRO A 15 17.71 -6.23 -1.28
N ALA A 16 18.17 -7.48 -1.22
CA ALA A 16 18.59 -8.22 -2.40
C ALA A 16 17.45 -8.45 -3.40
N PHE A 17 16.19 -8.40 -2.93
CA PHE A 17 14.98 -8.60 -3.72
C PHE A 17 14.15 -7.32 -3.85
N PHE A 18 14.69 -6.17 -3.43
CA PHE A 18 14.02 -4.88 -3.45
C PHE A 18 14.66 -3.98 -4.50
N CYS A 19 13.93 -3.70 -5.57
CA CYS A 19 14.41 -2.91 -6.70
C CYS A 19 14.34 -1.41 -6.40
N ASP A 20 15.47 -0.71 -6.59
CA ASP A 20 15.56 0.75 -6.59
C ASP A 20 15.02 1.39 -5.28
N ARG A 21 14.46 2.60 -5.36
CA ARG A 21 13.89 3.40 -4.26
C ARG A 21 14.92 3.99 -3.33
N GLU A 22 16.15 4.20 -3.80
CA GLU A 22 17.22 4.76 -2.97
C GLU A 22 16.90 6.19 -2.51
N ARG A 23 16.34 7.01 -3.42
CA ARG A 23 15.96 8.40 -3.12
C ARG A 23 14.82 8.47 -2.11
N GLU A 24 13.75 7.71 -2.33
CA GLU A 24 12.59 7.68 -1.44
C GLU A 24 12.97 7.09 -0.07
N THR A 25 13.82 6.06 -0.04
CA THR A 25 14.34 5.50 1.21
C THR A 25 15.17 6.54 1.97
N ALA A 26 16.08 7.24 1.28
CA ALA A 26 16.89 8.29 1.88
C ALA A 26 16.04 9.45 2.41
N ALA A 27 15.00 9.85 1.67
CA ALA A 27 14.05 10.87 2.08
C ALA A 27 13.29 10.45 3.36
N ILE A 28 12.79 9.21 3.41
CA ILE A 28 12.10 8.66 4.60
C ILE A 28 13.03 8.64 5.81
N VAL A 29 14.22 8.06 5.66
CA VAL A 29 15.20 7.95 6.74
C VAL A 29 15.63 9.33 7.22
N SER A 30 15.89 10.27 6.31
CA SER A 30 16.28 11.64 6.64
C SER A 30 15.17 12.39 7.38
N ALA A 31 13.93 12.34 6.89
CA ALA A 31 12.82 13.02 7.54
C ALA A 31 12.61 12.54 8.97
N LEU A 32 12.49 11.23 9.16
CA LEU A 32 12.23 10.64 10.47
C LEU A 32 13.39 10.87 11.45
N ARG A 33 14.65 10.76 11.02
CA ARG A 33 15.81 11.03 11.89
C ARG A 33 15.91 12.50 12.30
N ASN A 34 15.37 13.42 11.51
CA ASN A 34 15.30 14.84 11.81
C ASN A 34 13.96 15.26 12.46
N GLY A 35 13.19 14.29 12.95
CA GLY A 35 11.99 14.54 13.74
C GLY A 35 10.75 14.96 12.95
N ARG A 36 10.77 14.81 11.62
CA ARG A 36 9.63 15.14 10.74
C ARG A 36 8.75 13.93 10.52
N ASN A 37 7.44 14.18 10.42
CA ASN A 37 6.46 13.17 10.00
C ASN A 37 6.32 13.17 8.47
N LEU A 38 5.92 12.04 7.90
CA LEU A 38 5.73 11.88 6.46
C LEU A 38 4.35 11.33 6.12
N VAL A 39 3.82 11.77 4.98
CA VAL A 39 2.69 11.15 4.29
C VAL A 39 3.22 10.48 3.04
N LEU A 40 3.20 9.15 3.02
CA LEU A 40 3.58 8.34 1.87
C LEU A 40 2.33 7.93 1.09
N HIS A 41 2.15 8.48 -0.10
CA HIS A 41 0.96 8.20 -0.91
C HIS A 41 1.33 7.71 -2.30
N SER A 42 0.53 6.78 -2.82
CA SER A 42 0.68 6.24 -4.16
C SER A 42 -0.55 5.42 -4.52
N PRO A 43 -0.78 5.14 -5.81
CA PRO A 43 -1.64 4.05 -6.21
C PRO A 43 -1.26 2.75 -5.49
N ARG A 44 -2.22 1.87 -5.24
CA ARG A 44 -1.92 0.54 -4.67
C ARG A 44 -0.96 -0.22 -5.59
N ARG A 45 -0.31 -1.24 -5.03
CA ARG A 45 0.56 -2.18 -5.75
C ARG A 45 1.87 -1.56 -6.30
N TYR A 46 2.21 -0.33 -5.95
CA TYR A 46 3.49 0.33 -6.26
C TYR A 46 4.63 -0.03 -5.29
N GLY A 47 4.31 -0.64 -4.14
CA GLY A 47 5.31 -1.14 -3.19
C GLY A 47 5.52 -0.29 -1.93
N LYS A 48 4.56 0.57 -1.54
CA LYS A 48 4.63 1.41 -0.32
C LYS A 48 5.04 0.63 0.93
N THR A 49 4.31 -0.44 1.26
CA THR A 49 4.60 -1.26 2.44
C THR A 49 6.01 -1.85 2.38
N GLY A 50 6.46 -2.31 1.20
CA GLY A 50 7.83 -2.77 1.00
C GLY A 50 8.88 -1.68 1.25
N LEU A 51 8.63 -0.46 0.76
CA LEU A 51 9.48 0.71 1.00
C LEU A 51 9.55 1.08 2.49
N ILE A 52 8.43 1.09 3.21
CA ILE A 52 8.41 1.34 4.65
C ILE A 52 9.26 0.31 5.38
N ARG A 53 9.05 -0.98 5.11
CA ARG A 53 9.84 -2.07 5.72
C ARG A 53 11.32 -1.96 5.37
N HIS A 54 11.65 -1.55 4.15
CA HIS A 54 13.02 -1.33 3.70
C HIS A 54 13.69 -0.17 4.47
N ALA A 55 13.00 0.96 4.61
CA ALA A 55 13.48 2.11 5.39
C ALA A 55 13.60 1.76 6.89
N PHE A 56 12.63 1.04 7.44
CA PHE A 56 12.65 0.58 8.83
C PHE A 56 13.86 -0.29 9.14
N ARG A 57 14.26 -1.17 8.23
CA ARG A 57 15.50 -1.95 8.39
C ARG A 57 16.74 -1.08 8.55
N GLN A 58 16.79 0.11 7.92
CA GLN A 58 17.89 1.06 8.12
C GLN A 58 17.76 1.80 9.46
N LEU A 59 16.53 2.19 9.83
CA LEU A 59 16.23 2.89 11.08
C LEU A 59 16.42 2.01 12.32
N ASP A 60 16.23 0.70 12.22
CA ASP A 60 16.49 -0.27 13.30
C ASP A 60 17.98 -0.32 13.69
N ARG A 61 18.87 0.16 12.82
CA ARG A 61 20.30 0.29 13.11
C ARG A 61 20.61 1.54 13.96
N VAL A 62 19.66 2.47 14.10
CA VAL A 62 19.82 3.65 14.94
C VAL A 62 19.76 3.23 16.41
N ARG A 63 20.86 3.48 17.13
CA ARG A 63 20.98 3.06 18.54
C ARG A 63 19.86 3.67 19.38
N GLY A 64 19.11 2.81 20.06
CA GLY A 64 18.02 3.22 20.96
C GLY A 64 16.69 3.54 20.28
N ALA A 65 16.62 3.47 18.94
CA ALA A 65 15.37 3.63 18.22
C ALA A 65 14.59 2.31 18.11
N ARG A 66 13.27 2.40 17.89
CA ARG A 66 12.40 1.27 17.57
C ARG A 66 11.47 1.64 16.43
N THR A 67 11.27 0.69 15.51
CA THR A 67 10.30 0.83 14.44
C THR A 67 9.01 0.07 14.80
N VAL A 68 7.86 0.68 14.55
CA VAL A 68 6.54 0.13 14.80
C VAL A 68 5.76 0.19 13.50
N PHE A 69 5.19 -0.91 13.04
CA PHE A 69 4.36 -0.94 11.83
C PHE A 69 2.96 -1.44 12.18
N ALA A 70 1.96 -0.60 11.96
CA ALA A 70 0.55 -0.91 12.16
C ALA A 70 -0.19 -0.79 10.82
N ASP A 71 -0.72 -1.89 10.30
CA ASP A 71 -1.64 -1.88 9.16
C ASP A 71 -3.07 -1.88 9.70
N ILE A 72 -3.76 -0.75 9.54
CA ILE A 72 -5.10 -0.56 10.11
C ILE A 72 -6.21 -0.85 9.11
N TYR A 73 -5.92 -1.49 7.97
CA TYR A 73 -6.92 -1.78 6.95
C TYR A 73 -8.16 -2.51 7.48
N ALA A 74 -7.96 -3.44 8.42
CA ALA A 74 -9.03 -4.23 9.03
C ALA A 74 -9.78 -3.52 10.18
N ALA A 75 -9.33 -2.35 10.62
CA ALA A 75 -10.03 -1.59 11.65
C ALA A 75 -11.34 -1.01 11.11
N GLN A 76 -12.45 -1.32 11.77
CA GLN A 76 -13.79 -0.79 11.42
C GLN A 76 -14.26 0.30 12.39
N ASP A 77 -13.66 0.36 13.58
CA ASP A 77 -13.98 1.27 14.67
C ASP A 77 -12.70 1.62 15.46
N ALA A 78 -12.80 2.57 16.40
CA ALA A 78 -11.67 2.97 17.23
C ALA A 78 -11.10 1.81 18.07
N HIS A 79 -11.95 0.85 18.44
CA HIS A 79 -11.57 -0.35 19.19
C HIS A 79 -10.65 -1.27 18.37
N GLY A 80 -11.03 -1.58 17.13
CA GLY A 80 -10.21 -2.35 16.20
C GLY A 80 -8.87 -1.66 15.93
N PHE A 81 -8.88 -0.34 15.76
CA PHE A 81 -7.67 0.47 15.62
C PHE A 81 -6.75 0.34 16.84
N ASN A 82 -7.27 0.53 18.05
CA ASN A 82 -6.50 0.45 19.30
C ASN A 82 -5.90 -0.95 19.50
N THR A 83 -6.65 -1.99 19.15
CA THR A 83 -6.17 -3.38 19.22
C THR A 83 -5.00 -3.62 18.27
N ILE A 84 -5.11 -3.18 17.01
CA ILE A 84 -4.04 -3.29 16.02
C ILE A 84 -2.80 -2.50 16.46
N LEU A 85 -2.99 -1.24 16.88
CA LEU A 85 -1.89 -0.38 17.29
C LEU A 85 -1.17 -0.94 18.53
N LEU A 86 -1.91 -1.39 19.54
CA LEU A 86 -1.34 -1.97 20.74
C LEU A 86 -0.51 -3.22 20.44
N ASN A 87 -1.01 -4.12 19.58
CA ASN A 87 -0.26 -5.30 19.16
C ASN A 87 1.01 -4.93 18.39
N ALA A 88 0.95 -3.96 17.47
CA ALA A 88 2.12 -3.47 16.74
C ALA A 88 3.17 -2.85 17.66
N VAL A 89 2.75 -2.00 18.59
CA VAL A 89 3.62 -1.38 19.61
C VAL A 89 4.25 -2.47 20.49
N HIS A 90 3.46 -3.46 20.89
CA HIS A 90 3.95 -4.56 21.71
C HIS A 90 5.05 -5.36 20.99
N GLN A 91 4.76 -5.83 19.77
CA GLN A 91 5.69 -6.63 18.97
C GLN A 91 7.04 -5.91 18.77
N ALA A 92 7.00 -4.58 18.57
CA ALA A 92 8.19 -3.75 18.39
C ALA A 92 8.98 -3.50 19.69
N LEU A 93 8.29 -3.39 20.83
CA LEU A 93 8.90 -2.98 22.09
C LEU A 93 9.40 -4.12 22.97
N ASN A 94 8.76 -5.31 22.91
CA ASN A 94 9.04 -6.44 23.80
C ASN A 94 9.01 -7.78 23.02
N PRO A 95 10.13 -8.25 22.46
CA PRO A 95 10.15 -9.43 21.61
C PRO A 95 10.07 -10.77 22.35
N THR A 96 9.94 -10.79 23.69
CA THR A 96 9.89 -12.04 24.47
C THR A 96 8.61 -12.16 25.32
N PRO A 97 7.98 -13.35 25.37
CA PRO A 97 6.74 -13.59 26.15
C PRO A 97 6.84 -13.27 27.65
N ARG A 98 8.04 -13.33 28.27
CA ARG A 98 8.25 -12.95 29.68
C ARG A 98 8.29 -11.43 29.89
N GLN A 99 8.90 -10.70 28.96
CA GLN A 99 8.89 -9.23 28.98
C GLN A 99 7.50 -8.68 28.63
N PHE A 100 6.74 -9.40 27.80
CA PHE A 100 5.34 -9.15 27.53
C PHE A 100 4.52 -9.10 28.82
N LEU A 101 4.39 -10.21 29.56
CA LEU A 101 3.59 -10.26 30.79
C LEU A 101 3.99 -9.18 31.82
N ARG A 102 5.30 -8.96 32.03
CA ARG A 102 5.77 -7.96 33.00
C ARG A 102 5.41 -6.53 32.61
N ASN A 103 5.64 -6.15 31.35
CA ASN A 103 5.36 -4.79 30.90
C ASN A 103 3.86 -4.54 30.72
N VAL A 104 3.10 -5.55 30.27
CA VAL A 104 1.65 -5.44 30.25
C VAL A 104 1.17 -5.19 31.69
N MET A 105 1.73 -5.85 32.73
CA MET A 105 1.39 -5.63 34.16
C MET A 105 1.71 -4.22 34.65
N ASP A 106 2.78 -3.61 34.15
CA ASP A 106 3.10 -2.21 34.41
C ASP A 106 2.18 -1.24 33.63
N TRP A 107 1.63 -1.66 32.48
CA TRP A 107 0.65 -0.92 31.67
C TRP A 107 -0.81 -1.18 32.12
N PHE A 108 -1.04 -2.17 32.99
CA PHE A 108 -2.33 -2.80 33.31
C PHE A 108 -3.26 -1.96 34.20
N SER A 109 -2.86 -0.77 34.68
CA SER A 109 -3.71 0.01 35.59
C SER A 109 -4.92 0.68 34.89
N ALA A 110 -4.88 0.86 33.55
CA ALA A 110 -5.94 1.58 32.82
C ALA A 110 -6.61 0.80 31.66
N LEU A 111 -5.94 -0.19 31.05
CA LEU A 111 -6.32 -0.73 29.74
C LEU A 111 -7.10 -2.06 29.74
N ARG A 112 -7.11 -2.83 30.85
CA ARG A 112 -7.71 -4.18 30.96
C ARG A 112 -7.48 -5.08 29.72
N PRO A 113 -6.23 -5.33 29.30
CA PRO A 113 -5.95 -6.21 28.18
C PRO A 113 -6.30 -7.67 28.50
N VAL A 114 -6.86 -8.38 27.52
CA VAL A 114 -7.06 -9.83 27.53
C VAL A 114 -5.89 -10.45 26.77
N VAL A 115 -5.12 -11.32 27.40
CA VAL A 115 -4.08 -12.07 26.69
C VAL A 115 -4.74 -13.25 26.00
N THR A 116 -4.68 -13.27 24.67
CA THR A 116 -5.12 -14.42 23.86
C THR A 116 -3.90 -15.04 23.20
N VAL A 117 -3.80 -16.36 23.20
CA VAL A 117 -2.76 -17.07 22.44
C VAL A 117 -3.35 -17.39 21.08
N ASP A 118 -2.63 -17.06 20.01
CA ASP A 118 -3.03 -17.46 18.68
C ASP A 118 -2.78 -18.96 18.49
N ASP A 119 -3.84 -19.73 18.25
CA ASP A 119 -3.80 -21.20 18.19
C ASP A 119 -2.94 -21.75 17.03
N LEU A 120 -2.66 -20.93 16.00
CA LEU A 120 -1.91 -21.33 14.81
C LEU A 120 -0.41 -21.04 14.95
N THR A 121 -0.06 -19.93 15.60
CA THR A 121 1.33 -19.44 15.72
C THR A 121 1.95 -19.70 17.08
N GLY A 122 1.13 -19.93 18.11
CA GLY A 122 1.56 -20.03 19.50
C GLY A 122 2.09 -18.70 20.08
N GLU A 123 1.97 -17.60 19.34
CA GLU A 123 2.39 -16.28 19.79
C GLU A 123 1.31 -15.63 20.66
N PRO A 124 1.70 -14.99 21.78
CA PRO A 124 0.74 -14.24 22.59
C PRO A 124 0.33 -12.94 21.88
N SER A 125 -0.97 -12.73 21.78
CA SER A 125 -1.62 -11.52 21.26
C SER A 125 -2.33 -10.77 22.39
N ILE A 126 -2.46 -9.45 22.24
CA ILE A 126 -3.22 -8.62 23.16
C ILE A 126 -4.59 -8.35 22.53
N GLY A 127 -5.64 -8.91 23.14
CA GLY A 127 -6.99 -8.41 23.01
C GLY A 127 -7.21 -7.23 23.97
N LEU A 128 -8.12 -6.34 23.61
CA LEU A 128 -8.68 -5.35 24.52
C LEU A 128 -10.10 -5.76 24.84
N GLU A 129 -10.50 -5.74 26.11
CA GLU A 129 -11.93 -5.82 26.42
C GLU A 129 -12.63 -4.64 25.74
N ARG A 130 -13.73 -4.89 25.02
CA ARG A 130 -14.58 -3.81 24.52
C ARG A 130 -15.09 -3.02 25.73
N GLY A 131 -14.54 -1.83 25.93
CA GLY A 131 -14.93 -0.93 26.99
C GLY A 131 -16.30 -0.30 26.73
N THR A 132 -16.76 0.49 27.69
CA THR A 132 -17.92 1.37 27.50
C THR A 132 -17.63 2.36 26.36
N PRO A 133 -18.60 2.64 25.46
CA PRO A 133 -18.45 3.66 24.43
C PRO A 133 -17.91 4.98 24.98
N GLY A 134 -16.94 5.58 24.30
CA GLY A 134 -16.27 6.82 24.71
C GLY A 134 -14.93 6.64 25.43
N ARG A 135 -14.55 5.41 25.82
CA ARG A 135 -13.22 5.14 26.40
C ARG A 135 -12.10 4.93 25.38
N GLU A 136 -12.43 4.67 24.11
CA GLU A 136 -11.43 4.35 23.08
C GLU A 136 -10.40 5.47 22.85
N ALA A 137 -10.80 6.74 22.98
CA ALA A 137 -9.84 7.84 22.94
C ALA A 137 -8.83 7.75 24.09
N ALA A 138 -9.27 7.41 25.30
CA ALA A 138 -8.41 7.22 26.47
C ALA A 138 -7.46 6.05 26.27
N THR A 139 -7.95 4.93 25.72
CA THR A 139 -7.12 3.78 25.32
C THR A 139 -5.99 4.20 24.39
N THR A 140 -6.28 5.00 23.36
CA THR A 140 -5.25 5.54 22.47
C THR A 140 -4.22 6.37 23.25
N ARG A 141 -4.64 7.24 24.19
CA ARG A 141 -3.71 8.03 25.01
C ARG A 141 -2.79 7.14 25.85
N GLU A 142 -3.31 6.08 26.44
CA GLU A 142 -2.50 5.14 27.22
C GLU A 142 -1.46 4.43 26.34
N ILE A 143 -1.83 4.03 25.11
CA ILE A 143 -0.86 3.47 24.14
C ILE A 143 0.26 4.48 23.84
N PHE A 144 -0.07 5.77 23.65
CA PHE A 144 0.93 6.81 23.41
C PHE A 144 1.79 7.13 24.65
N LYS A 145 1.23 7.04 25.87
CA LYS A 145 2.03 7.10 27.10
C LYS A 145 3.07 5.98 27.14
N VAL A 146 2.69 4.76 26.74
CA VAL A 146 3.64 3.63 26.63
C VAL A 146 4.75 3.91 25.63
N LEU A 147 4.41 4.47 24.46
CA LEU A 147 5.39 4.89 23.46
C LEU A 147 6.38 5.93 24.00
N ASN A 148 5.91 6.87 24.83
CA ASN A 148 6.72 7.95 25.39
C ASN A 148 7.55 7.55 26.62
N ALA A 149 7.10 6.60 27.43
CA ALA A 149 7.66 6.28 28.75
C ALA A 149 9.13 5.80 28.74
N ARG A 150 9.66 5.32 27.60
CA ARG A 150 10.97 4.65 27.54
C ARG A 150 12.12 5.56 27.11
N GLY A 151 11.88 6.85 26.84
CA GLY A 151 12.91 7.79 26.40
C GLY A 151 13.58 7.45 25.06
N ARG A 152 13.03 6.47 24.32
CA ARG A 152 13.49 5.98 23.02
C ARG A 152 12.85 6.79 21.90
N THR A 153 13.53 6.85 20.75
CA THR A 153 12.91 7.34 19.51
C THR A 153 12.07 6.22 18.90
N ILE A 154 10.84 6.52 18.55
CA ILE A 154 9.91 5.60 17.89
C ILE A 154 9.67 6.08 16.47
N PHE A 155 9.87 5.20 15.50
CA PHE A 155 9.46 5.41 14.11
C PHE A 155 8.21 4.59 13.85
N LEU A 156 7.05 5.24 13.81
CA LEU A 156 5.74 4.59 13.71
C LEU A 156 5.20 4.71 12.28
N ALA A 157 4.94 3.60 11.60
CA ALA A 157 4.18 3.59 10.36
C ALA A 157 2.76 3.15 10.65
N ILE A 158 1.78 3.97 10.23
CA ILE A 158 0.37 3.62 10.18
C ILE A 158 -0.02 3.51 8.71
N ASP A 159 -0.16 2.27 8.22
CA ASP A 159 -0.55 1.97 6.84
C ASP A 159 -2.08 1.95 6.71
N GLU A 160 -2.56 2.34 5.53
CA GLU A 160 -3.98 2.63 5.25
C GLU A 160 -4.61 3.63 6.23
N PHE A 161 -3.87 4.70 6.55
CA PHE A 161 -4.26 5.73 7.53
C PHE A 161 -5.61 6.38 7.26
N GLN A 162 -6.07 6.45 5.99
CA GLN A 162 -7.38 7.02 5.69
C GLN A 162 -8.56 6.30 6.38
N GLN A 163 -8.37 5.06 6.86
CA GLN A 163 -9.41 4.34 7.60
C GLN A 163 -9.88 5.08 8.85
N VAL A 164 -9.00 5.88 9.48
CA VAL A 164 -9.39 6.64 10.69
C VAL A 164 -10.48 7.67 10.44
N ALA A 165 -10.67 8.09 9.18
CA ALA A 165 -11.72 9.01 8.78
C ALA A 165 -13.10 8.33 8.69
N GLU A 166 -13.15 7.00 8.61
CA GLU A 166 -14.39 6.22 8.48
C GLU A 166 -15.00 5.87 9.85
N PHE A 167 -14.25 6.04 10.95
CA PHE A 167 -14.70 5.72 12.30
C PHE A 167 -15.78 6.71 12.77
N LYS A 168 -16.95 6.18 13.13
CA LYS A 168 -18.12 6.97 13.55
C LYS A 168 -18.18 7.24 15.04
N ASP A 169 -17.53 6.38 15.83
CA ASP A 169 -17.57 6.35 17.29
C ASP A 169 -16.62 7.37 17.93
N VAL A 170 -15.47 7.63 17.29
CA VAL A 170 -14.47 8.57 17.78
C VAL A 170 -13.86 9.35 16.62
N ARG A 171 -13.62 10.66 16.82
CA ARG A 171 -12.76 11.48 15.95
C ARG A 171 -11.29 11.10 16.16
N MET A 172 -10.92 9.91 15.67
CA MET A 172 -9.63 9.30 15.90
C MET A 172 -8.48 10.12 15.29
N ASP A 173 -8.74 10.79 14.18
CA ASP A 173 -7.84 11.78 13.58
C ASP A 173 -7.44 12.89 14.60
N ALA A 174 -8.41 13.47 15.29
CA ALA A 174 -8.16 14.52 16.28
C ALA A 174 -7.43 14.00 17.52
N VAL A 175 -7.77 12.78 17.97
CA VAL A 175 -7.10 12.12 19.09
C VAL A 175 -5.62 11.88 18.76
N LEU A 176 -5.33 11.23 17.63
CA LEU A 176 -3.96 10.95 17.21
C LEU A 176 -3.14 12.23 17.00
N ARG A 177 -3.75 13.27 16.43
CA ARG A 177 -3.09 14.57 16.28
C ARG A 177 -2.62 15.13 17.62
N THR A 178 -3.48 15.06 18.63
CA THR A 178 -3.19 15.56 20.00
C THR A 178 -2.08 14.73 20.66
N GLU A 179 -2.18 13.40 20.60
CA GLU A 179 -1.18 12.53 21.21
C GLU A 179 0.20 12.69 20.56
N LEU A 180 0.26 12.86 19.24
CA LEU A 180 1.51 13.08 18.52
C LEU A 180 2.18 14.42 18.86
N GLN A 181 1.41 15.49 19.12
CA GLN A 181 1.98 16.77 19.59
C GLN A 181 2.70 16.61 20.93
N ASN A 182 2.16 15.75 21.80
CA ASN A 182 2.70 15.48 23.13
C ASN A 182 3.79 14.39 23.12
N SER A 183 4.16 13.89 21.93
CA SER A 183 5.08 12.75 21.75
C SER A 183 6.32 13.15 20.92
N PRO A 184 7.22 14.00 21.44
CA PRO A 184 8.32 14.59 20.66
C PRO A 184 9.35 13.56 20.14
N LYS A 185 9.31 12.32 20.63
CA LYS A 185 10.18 11.21 20.21
C LYS A 185 9.48 10.20 19.30
N VAL A 186 8.23 10.44 18.93
CA VAL A 186 7.45 9.58 18.03
C VAL A 186 7.34 10.29 16.69
N HIS A 187 7.94 9.70 15.65
CA HIS A 187 7.92 10.23 14.28
C HIS A 187 7.21 9.25 13.36
N CYS A 188 6.25 9.76 12.60
CA CYS A 188 5.27 8.93 11.91
C CYS A 188 5.46 8.91 10.39
N ILE A 189 5.20 7.75 9.80
CA ILE A 189 4.83 7.59 8.39
C ILE A 189 3.34 7.27 8.33
N PHE A 190 2.56 8.14 7.72
CA PHE A 190 1.17 7.88 7.37
C PHE A 190 1.12 7.41 5.92
N SER A 191 0.72 6.16 5.70
CA SER A 191 0.64 5.59 4.35
C SER A 191 -0.80 5.28 4.01
N GLY A 192 -1.11 5.28 2.72
CA GLY A 192 -2.44 4.92 2.26
C GLY A 192 -2.53 4.85 0.75
N SER A 193 -3.48 4.04 0.29
CA SER A 193 -3.64 3.79 -1.13
C SER A 193 -4.75 4.59 -1.79
N ARG A 194 -5.73 5.06 -1.01
CA ARG A 194 -6.76 6.00 -1.45
C ARG A 194 -6.20 7.43 -1.37
N ARG A 195 -5.40 7.79 -2.39
CA ARG A 195 -4.69 9.08 -2.47
C ARG A 195 -5.56 10.28 -2.10
N HIS A 196 -6.76 10.38 -2.64
CA HIS A 196 -7.64 11.52 -2.41
C HIS A 196 -8.07 11.65 -0.94
N LEU A 197 -8.47 10.55 -0.28
CA LEU A 197 -8.87 10.57 1.14
C LEU A 197 -7.66 10.89 2.03
N LEU A 198 -6.53 10.25 1.76
CA LEU A 198 -5.32 10.49 2.54
C LEU A 198 -4.84 11.94 2.40
N LEU A 199 -4.79 12.47 1.17
CA LEU A 199 -4.37 13.86 0.96
C LEU A 199 -5.37 14.87 1.54
N ASP A 200 -6.68 14.59 1.52
CA ASP A 200 -7.66 15.46 2.18
C ASP A 200 -7.36 15.61 3.68
N LEU A 201 -7.04 14.52 4.38
CA LEU A 201 -6.68 14.55 5.81
C LEU A 201 -5.50 15.48 6.14
N PHE A 202 -4.54 15.65 5.21
CA PHE A 202 -3.32 16.41 5.45
C PHE A 202 -3.27 17.78 4.76
N ASN A 203 -4.07 18.01 3.71
CA ASN A 203 -4.03 19.24 2.90
C ASN A 203 -5.29 20.10 3.05
N ASN A 204 -6.36 19.60 3.67
CA ASN A 204 -7.56 20.39 3.95
C ASN A 204 -7.44 21.12 5.29
N ALA A 205 -7.58 22.44 5.29
CA ALA A 205 -7.46 23.29 6.49
C ALA A 205 -8.45 22.96 7.61
N ARG A 206 -9.54 22.23 7.31
CA ARG A 206 -10.53 21.78 8.31
C ARG A 206 -10.10 20.54 9.08
N ASN A 207 -9.12 19.79 8.58
CA ASN A 207 -8.72 18.52 9.16
C ASN A 207 -7.60 18.70 10.20
N PRO A 208 -7.60 17.93 11.32
CA PRO A 208 -6.62 18.08 12.39
C PRO A 208 -5.15 17.91 11.96
N PHE A 209 -4.92 17.10 10.93
CA PHE A 209 -3.60 16.81 10.39
C PHE A 209 -3.13 17.81 9.32
N HIS A 210 -3.87 18.90 9.08
CA HIS A 210 -3.48 19.92 8.10
C HIS A 210 -2.04 20.44 8.34
N GLY A 211 -1.19 20.31 7.32
CA GLY A 211 0.20 20.79 7.36
C GLY A 211 1.10 20.12 8.41
N SER A 212 0.74 18.92 8.89
CA SER A 212 1.43 18.25 10.00
C SER A 212 2.56 17.29 9.59
N ALA A 213 2.79 17.08 8.29
CA ALA A 213 3.74 16.12 7.76
C ALA A 213 4.19 16.48 6.33
N ASP A 214 5.42 16.13 5.96
CA ASP A 214 5.89 16.33 4.58
C ASP A 214 5.29 15.28 3.66
N GLN A 215 5.05 15.66 2.40
CA GLN A 215 4.45 14.79 1.39
C GLN A 215 5.54 14.04 0.62
N LEU A 216 5.38 12.73 0.49
CA LEU A 216 6.21 11.88 -0.37
C LEU A 216 5.29 11.06 -1.29
N GLU A 217 5.31 11.39 -2.58
CA GLU A 217 4.63 10.61 -3.60
C GLU A 217 5.54 9.48 -4.09
N LEU A 218 5.01 8.24 -4.13
CA LEU A 218 5.72 7.12 -4.72
C LEU A 218 5.31 6.94 -6.18
N GLU A 219 6.23 7.22 -7.08
CA GLU A 219 6.02 7.07 -8.52
C GLU A 219 6.36 5.65 -9.00
N ARG A 220 6.22 5.37 -10.30
CA ARG A 220 6.71 4.13 -10.90
C ARG A 220 8.24 4.11 -10.86
N ILE A 221 8.83 2.93 -10.62
CA ILE A 221 10.29 2.75 -10.71
C ILE A 221 10.71 2.99 -12.15
N ASP A 222 11.87 3.58 -12.40
CA ASP A 222 12.36 3.75 -13.78
C ASP A 222 12.35 2.42 -14.56
N ARG A 223 11.83 2.50 -15.79
CA ARG A 223 11.63 1.34 -16.67
C ARG A 223 12.93 0.56 -16.92
N LYS A 224 14.04 1.27 -17.18
CA LYS A 224 15.34 0.64 -17.48
C LYS A 224 15.97 0.09 -16.20
N THR A 225 15.88 0.82 -15.10
CA THR A 225 16.36 0.38 -13.78
C THR A 225 15.70 -0.92 -13.36
N TYR A 226 14.37 -1.02 -13.46
CA TYR A 226 13.65 -2.24 -13.09
C TYR A 226 14.03 -3.42 -14.00
N ALA A 227 14.06 -3.20 -15.32
CA ALA A 227 14.44 -4.26 -16.26
C ALA A 227 15.87 -4.77 -16.00
N ALA A 228 16.82 -3.87 -15.73
CA ALA A 228 18.18 -4.25 -15.37
C ALA A 228 18.23 -5.07 -14.08
N PHE A 229 17.47 -4.67 -13.05
CA PHE A 229 17.33 -5.42 -11.81
C PHE A 229 16.79 -6.85 -12.06
N ALA A 230 15.71 -6.98 -12.83
CA ALA A 230 15.11 -8.29 -13.13
C ALA A 230 16.06 -9.21 -13.90
N VAL A 231 16.78 -8.68 -14.90
CA VAL A 231 17.78 -9.45 -15.67
C VAL A 231 18.94 -9.89 -14.76
N ALA A 232 19.46 -9.01 -13.91
CA ALA A 232 20.54 -9.33 -12.99
C ALA A 232 20.10 -10.42 -11.99
N LEU A 233 18.89 -10.32 -11.46
CA LEU A 233 18.34 -11.28 -10.52
C LEU A 233 18.11 -12.65 -11.17
N MET A 234 17.51 -12.71 -12.36
CA MET A 234 17.40 -13.95 -13.14
C MET A 234 18.78 -14.60 -13.36
N LYS A 235 19.78 -13.81 -13.78
CA LYS A 235 21.15 -14.30 -14.04
C LYS A 235 21.79 -14.89 -12.79
N LYS A 236 21.62 -14.25 -11.62
CA LYS A 236 22.13 -14.75 -10.33
C LYS A 236 21.58 -16.15 -10.01
N HIS A 237 20.33 -16.41 -10.38
CA HIS A 237 19.66 -17.70 -10.21
C HIS A 237 19.76 -18.61 -11.45
N ARG A 238 20.79 -18.41 -12.30
CA ARG A 238 21.09 -19.23 -13.48
C ARG A 238 19.98 -19.28 -14.53
N ARG A 239 19.12 -18.26 -14.57
CA ARG A 239 18.10 -18.04 -15.61
C ARG A 239 18.57 -16.93 -16.55
N ARG A 240 18.34 -17.07 -17.85
CA ARG A 240 18.71 -16.05 -18.84
C ARG A 240 17.45 -15.39 -19.39
N LEU A 241 17.25 -14.11 -19.08
CA LEU A 241 16.20 -13.26 -19.63
C LEU A 241 16.85 -12.14 -20.45
N LYS A 242 16.36 -11.87 -21.66
CA LYS A 242 16.89 -10.76 -22.47
C LYS A 242 16.40 -9.41 -21.92
N PRO A 243 17.20 -8.33 -21.98
CA PRO A 243 16.76 -7.01 -21.55
C PRO A 243 15.48 -6.51 -22.23
N GLU A 244 15.32 -6.76 -23.53
CA GLU A 244 14.12 -6.42 -24.30
C GLU A 244 12.84 -7.15 -23.83
N ASP A 245 12.99 -8.37 -23.32
CA ASP A 245 11.89 -9.16 -22.75
C ASP A 245 11.53 -8.65 -21.35
N ALA A 246 12.53 -8.28 -20.54
CA ALA A 246 12.30 -7.66 -19.24
C ALA A 246 11.57 -6.31 -19.37
N LEU A 247 11.97 -5.49 -20.34
CA LEU A 247 11.31 -4.22 -20.66
C LEU A 247 9.85 -4.44 -21.12
N PHE A 248 9.62 -5.43 -21.97
CA PHE A 248 8.27 -5.81 -22.40
C PHE A 248 7.37 -6.24 -21.23
N CYS A 249 7.88 -7.07 -20.33
CA CYS A 249 7.15 -7.45 -19.11
C CYS A 249 6.79 -6.23 -18.26
N TYR A 250 7.75 -5.31 -18.08
CA TYR A 250 7.52 -4.08 -17.33
C TYR A 250 6.41 -3.22 -17.96
N ASP A 251 6.42 -3.05 -19.28
CA ASP A 251 5.47 -2.21 -20.01
C ASP A 251 4.05 -2.78 -19.95
N ILE A 252 3.90 -4.09 -20.10
CA ILE A 252 2.58 -4.75 -19.98
C ILE A 252 2.01 -4.60 -18.58
N CYS A 253 2.85 -4.70 -17.56
CA CYS A 253 2.47 -4.47 -16.17
C CYS A 253 2.43 -2.97 -15.78
N ARG A 254 2.74 -2.07 -16.73
CA ARG A 254 2.72 -0.61 -16.60
C ARG A 254 3.50 -0.08 -15.39
N GLY A 255 4.60 -0.74 -15.07
CA GLY A 255 5.44 -0.34 -13.94
C GLY A 255 4.84 -0.51 -12.55
N HIS A 256 3.68 -1.16 -12.42
CA HIS A 256 3.14 -1.52 -11.12
C HIS A 256 3.97 -2.67 -10.52
N THR A 257 4.78 -2.36 -9.51
CA THR A 257 5.74 -3.27 -8.87
C THR A 257 5.17 -4.66 -8.60
N TYR A 258 3.97 -4.77 -8.03
CA TYR A 258 3.35 -6.07 -7.75
C TYR A 258 3.12 -6.91 -9.01
N TYR A 259 2.54 -6.34 -10.07
CA TYR A 259 2.21 -7.10 -11.27
C TYR A 259 3.47 -7.48 -12.04
N VAL A 260 4.48 -6.60 -12.04
CA VAL A 260 5.81 -6.91 -12.58
C VAL A 260 6.45 -8.07 -11.82
N GLN A 261 6.44 -8.04 -10.48
CA GLN A 261 6.92 -9.14 -9.63
C GLN A 261 6.14 -10.43 -9.88
N ALA A 262 4.81 -10.37 -9.98
CA ALA A 262 3.96 -11.54 -10.21
C ALA A 262 4.24 -12.21 -11.56
N LEU A 263 4.44 -11.41 -12.62
CA LEU A 263 4.80 -11.93 -13.93
C LEU A 263 6.20 -12.57 -13.89
N PHE A 264 7.21 -11.91 -13.31
CA PHE A 264 8.54 -12.49 -13.20
C PHE A 264 8.59 -13.72 -12.29
N ASN A 265 7.77 -13.77 -11.24
CA ASN A 265 7.61 -14.93 -10.39
C ASN A 265 7.14 -16.15 -11.20
N ARG A 266 6.06 -15.99 -11.99
CA ARG A 266 5.55 -17.06 -12.87
C ARG A 266 6.57 -17.45 -13.94
N LEU A 267 7.25 -16.49 -14.55
CA LEU A 267 8.31 -16.75 -15.52
C LEU A 267 9.47 -17.54 -14.90
N PHE A 268 9.88 -17.19 -13.69
CA PHE A 268 10.96 -17.89 -13.00
C PHE A 268 10.60 -19.35 -12.74
N SER A 269 9.35 -19.63 -12.37
CA SER A 269 8.84 -20.98 -12.11
C SER A 269 8.62 -21.83 -13.38
N ASP A 270 8.54 -21.22 -14.57
CA ASP A 270 8.39 -21.96 -15.83
C ASP A 270 9.69 -22.73 -16.16
N PRO A 271 9.67 -24.03 -16.46
CA PRO A 271 10.89 -24.79 -16.72
C PRO A 271 11.54 -24.48 -18.08
N ARG A 272 10.80 -23.86 -19.01
CA ARG A 272 11.27 -23.58 -20.37
C ARG A 272 12.30 -22.44 -20.38
N PRO A 273 13.16 -22.37 -21.40
CA PRO A 273 13.96 -21.17 -21.67
C PRO A 273 13.09 -19.92 -21.77
N LEU A 274 13.57 -18.80 -21.20
CA LEU A 274 12.84 -17.52 -21.15
C LEU A 274 12.98 -16.74 -22.46
N GLU A 275 12.50 -17.35 -23.54
CA GLU A 275 12.35 -16.70 -24.83
C GLU A 275 11.04 -15.89 -24.90
N ARG A 276 10.93 -14.99 -25.89
CA ARG A 276 9.75 -14.14 -26.08
C ARG A 276 8.44 -14.96 -26.15
N THR A 277 8.48 -16.13 -26.77
CA THR A 277 7.34 -17.06 -26.86
C THR A 277 6.90 -17.54 -25.47
N THR A 278 7.82 -18.02 -24.64
CA THR A 278 7.56 -18.39 -23.23
C THR A 278 6.99 -17.22 -22.44
N VAL A 279 7.54 -16.02 -22.63
CA VAL A 279 7.04 -14.80 -21.96
C VAL A 279 5.59 -14.50 -22.32
N VAL A 280 5.26 -14.57 -23.61
CA VAL A 280 3.90 -14.35 -24.10
C VAL A 280 2.96 -15.46 -23.62
N ASP A 281 3.37 -16.73 -23.64
CA ASP A 281 2.56 -17.85 -23.16
C ASP A 281 2.21 -17.70 -21.68
N VAL A 282 3.19 -17.36 -20.83
CA VAL A 282 2.97 -17.14 -19.40
C VAL A 282 2.06 -15.94 -19.16
N LEU A 283 2.25 -14.84 -19.90
CA LEU A 283 1.35 -13.71 -19.83
C LEU A 283 -0.09 -14.10 -20.22
N LEU A 284 -0.28 -14.81 -21.33
CA LEU A 284 -1.60 -15.24 -21.78
C LEU A 284 -2.24 -16.21 -20.80
N ALA A 285 -1.47 -17.06 -20.12
CA ALA A 285 -1.96 -17.89 -19.03
C ALA A 285 -2.51 -17.03 -17.88
N ILE A 286 -1.75 -16.03 -17.42
CA ILE A 286 -2.20 -15.10 -16.37
C ILE A 286 -3.46 -14.33 -16.79
N VAL A 287 -3.55 -13.93 -18.07
CA VAL A 287 -4.72 -13.26 -18.62
C VAL A 287 -5.93 -14.18 -18.66
N ARG A 288 -5.78 -15.45 -19.06
CA ARG A 288 -6.86 -16.47 -19.03
C ARG A 288 -7.35 -16.74 -17.61
N GLU A 289 -6.46 -16.71 -16.61
CA GLU A 289 -6.85 -16.80 -15.19
C GLU A 289 -7.82 -15.68 -14.78
N GLN A 290 -7.90 -14.57 -15.53
CA GLN A 290 -8.86 -13.50 -15.27
C GLN A 290 -10.28 -13.79 -15.80
N ASP A 291 -10.53 -14.85 -16.58
CA ASP A 291 -11.83 -15.09 -17.22
C ASP A 291 -12.99 -15.11 -16.22
N ALA A 292 -12.83 -15.83 -15.09
CA ALA A 292 -13.86 -15.93 -14.07
C ALA A 292 -14.18 -14.58 -13.41
N ILE A 293 -13.15 -13.82 -13.02
CA ILE A 293 -13.35 -12.50 -12.40
C ILE A 293 -13.91 -11.48 -13.40
N MET A 294 -13.51 -11.55 -14.68
CA MET A 294 -14.06 -10.70 -15.73
C MET A 294 -15.53 -11.00 -16.01
N ALA A 295 -15.94 -12.27 -15.96
CA ALA A 295 -17.35 -12.66 -16.07
C ALA A 295 -18.18 -12.12 -14.89
N THR A 296 -17.68 -12.25 -13.65
CA THR A 296 -18.34 -11.65 -12.47
C THR A 296 -18.43 -10.13 -12.58
N LEU A 297 -17.36 -9.46 -13.02
CA LEU A 297 -17.34 -8.01 -13.23
C LEU A 297 -18.34 -7.60 -14.32
N ARG A 298 -18.46 -8.37 -15.41
CA ARG A 298 -19.44 -8.11 -16.47
C ARG A 298 -20.86 -8.14 -15.94
N SER A 299 -21.19 -9.10 -15.08
CA SER A 299 -22.51 -9.18 -14.45
C SER A 299 -22.77 -8.07 -13.42
N ALA A 300 -21.72 -7.62 -12.72
CA ALA A 300 -21.84 -6.60 -11.67
C ALA A 300 -21.85 -5.15 -12.18
N LEU A 301 -21.36 -4.90 -13.40
CA LEU A 301 -21.27 -3.58 -14.00
C LEU A 301 -22.46 -3.31 -14.93
N THR A 302 -22.93 -2.07 -14.96
CA THR A 302 -23.87 -1.66 -16.01
C THR A 302 -23.18 -1.68 -17.37
N ARG A 303 -23.95 -1.73 -18.46
CA ARG A 303 -23.39 -1.70 -19.82
C ARG A 303 -22.43 -0.53 -20.03
N ASN A 304 -22.85 0.68 -19.64
CA ASN A 304 -22.02 1.88 -19.80
C ASN A 304 -20.74 1.84 -18.95
N GLN A 305 -20.79 1.26 -17.74
CA GLN A 305 -19.60 1.08 -16.90
C GLN A 305 -18.62 0.07 -17.52
N TRP A 306 -19.14 -1.05 -18.03
CA TRP A 306 -18.32 -2.05 -18.69
C TRP A 306 -17.67 -1.52 -19.98
N ASP A 307 -18.45 -0.86 -20.83
CA ASP A 307 -17.97 -0.36 -22.12
C ASP A 307 -16.90 0.73 -21.90
N LEU A 308 -17.10 1.62 -20.92
CA LEU A 308 -16.09 2.60 -20.50
C LEU A 308 -14.83 1.92 -19.93
N PHE A 309 -14.99 0.91 -19.06
CA PHE A 309 -13.85 0.18 -18.50
C PHE A 309 -13.04 -0.54 -19.58
N ALA A 310 -13.71 -1.12 -20.57
CA ALA A 310 -13.08 -1.76 -21.73
C ALA A 310 -12.33 -0.74 -22.59
N ALA A 311 -12.93 0.43 -22.85
CA ALA A 311 -12.30 1.52 -23.61
C ALA A 311 -10.99 2.00 -22.95
N ILE A 312 -11.04 2.34 -21.66
CA ILE A 312 -9.86 2.76 -20.89
C ILE A 312 -8.82 1.64 -20.83
N SER A 313 -9.25 0.38 -20.68
CA SER A 313 -8.35 -0.77 -20.65
C SER A 313 -7.56 -0.96 -21.94
N ARG A 314 -8.21 -0.78 -23.09
CA ARG A 314 -7.60 -0.92 -24.42
C ARG A 314 -6.61 0.21 -24.74
N GLU A 315 -6.95 1.45 -24.43
CA GLU A 315 -6.02 2.58 -24.63
C GLU A 315 -4.90 2.56 -23.60
N GLY A 316 -5.22 2.19 -22.37
CA GLY A 316 -4.33 2.04 -21.27
C GLY A 316 -4.26 3.27 -20.39
N GLU A 317 -3.81 4.41 -20.91
CA GLU A 317 -3.83 5.67 -20.20
C GLU A 317 -4.63 6.69 -21.00
N VAL A 318 -5.60 7.33 -20.36
CA VAL A 318 -6.57 8.22 -21.02
C VAL A 318 -6.63 9.55 -20.30
N THR A 319 -6.26 10.62 -21.00
CA THR A 319 -6.54 12.00 -20.61
C THR A 319 -7.91 12.41 -21.14
N GLY A 320 -8.87 12.70 -20.27
CA GLY A 320 -10.20 13.16 -20.68
C GLY A 320 -11.10 12.07 -21.28
N PRO A 321 -11.49 11.05 -20.50
CA PRO A 321 -12.43 9.99 -20.92
C PRO A 321 -13.85 10.52 -21.25
N THR A 322 -14.10 11.80 -21.04
CA THR A 322 -15.37 12.49 -21.31
C THR A 322 -15.32 13.39 -22.55
N THR A 323 -14.19 13.42 -23.26
CA THR A 323 -14.01 14.23 -24.47
C THR A 323 -14.78 13.65 -25.65
N GLY A 324 -15.36 14.50 -26.50
CA GLY A 324 -16.18 14.05 -27.64
C GLY A 324 -15.42 13.11 -28.61
N SER A 325 -14.11 13.30 -28.77
CA SER A 325 -13.26 12.42 -29.58
C SER A 325 -13.15 11.01 -28.99
N PHE A 326 -12.92 10.90 -27.67
CA PHE A 326 -12.88 9.61 -26.98
C PHE A 326 -14.23 8.91 -27.00
N LEU A 327 -15.31 9.66 -26.73
CA LEU A 327 -16.68 9.13 -26.74
C LEU A 327 -17.05 8.55 -28.11
N LYS A 328 -16.78 9.30 -29.18
CA LYS A 328 -17.04 8.86 -30.56
C LYS A 328 -16.19 7.66 -30.97
N LYS A 329 -14.92 7.62 -30.54
CA LYS A 329 -13.99 6.52 -30.88
C LYS A 329 -14.43 5.17 -30.30
N HIS A 330 -15.02 5.18 -29.09
CA HIS A 330 -15.41 3.96 -28.36
C HIS A 330 -16.92 3.74 -28.30
N ASP A 331 -17.71 4.49 -29.08
CA ASP A 331 -19.19 4.41 -29.10
C ASP A 331 -19.80 4.53 -27.69
N LEU A 332 -19.29 5.50 -26.91
CA LEU A 332 -19.75 5.75 -25.56
C LEU A 332 -20.88 6.79 -25.52
N PRO A 333 -21.77 6.74 -24.52
CA PRO A 333 -22.87 7.67 -24.37
C PRO A 333 -22.40 9.10 -24.07
N SER A 334 -23.35 9.99 -23.82
CA SER A 334 -23.06 11.39 -23.49
C SER A 334 -22.06 11.55 -22.32
N SER A 335 -21.34 12.68 -22.34
CA SER A 335 -20.33 13.02 -21.32
C SER A 335 -20.86 12.89 -19.89
N ALA A 336 -22.09 13.36 -19.60
CA ALA A 336 -22.71 13.24 -18.28
C ALA A 336 -22.85 11.77 -17.81
N THR A 337 -23.29 10.89 -18.71
CA THR A 337 -23.40 9.44 -18.42
C THR A 337 -22.03 8.82 -18.15
N VAL A 338 -21.02 9.22 -18.92
CA VAL A 338 -19.64 8.75 -18.73
C VAL A 338 -19.02 9.25 -17.44
N VAL A 339 -19.32 10.47 -16.99
CA VAL A 339 -18.88 10.97 -15.67
C VAL A 339 -19.42 10.09 -14.54
N HIS A 340 -20.71 9.74 -14.57
CA HIS A 340 -21.30 8.85 -13.57
C HIS A 340 -20.70 7.44 -13.62
N ALA A 341 -20.51 6.89 -14.81
CA ALA A 341 -19.87 5.59 -14.99
C ALA A 341 -18.41 5.60 -14.48
N LEU A 342 -17.64 6.64 -14.81
CA LEU A 342 -16.26 6.81 -14.36
C LEU A 342 -16.17 6.88 -12.84
N LYS A 343 -17.04 7.67 -12.20
CA LYS A 343 -17.12 7.75 -10.74
C LYS A 343 -17.36 6.37 -10.13
N ALA A 344 -18.34 5.62 -10.63
CA ALA A 344 -18.62 4.26 -10.14
C ALA A 344 -17.43 3.30 -10.35
N LEU A 345 -16.69 3.41 -11.45
CA LEU A 345 -15.49 2.61 -11.70
C LEU A 345 -14.33 2.97 -10.75
N MET A 346 -14.18 4.25 -10.39
CA MET A 346 -13.19 4.70 -9.40
C MET A 346 -13.57 4.26 -7.99
N ASP A 347 -14.84 4.39 -7.61
CA ASP A 347 -15.35 3.97 -6.29
C ASP A 347 -15.19 2.46 -6.08
N ARG A 348 -15.30 1.67 -7.17
CA ARG A 348 -15.01 0.23 -7.20
C ARG A 348 -13.54 -0.12 -7.41
N GLU A 349 -12.66 0.88 -7.47
CA GLU A 349 -11.21 0.73 -7.63
C GLU A 349 -10.79 -0.05 -8.89
N LEU A 350 -11.62 -0.01 -9.95
CA LEU A 350 -11.33 -0.60 -11.26
C LEU A 350 -10.50 0.35 -12.14
N VAL A 351 -10.72 1.65 -11.97
CA VAL A 351 -10.00 2.73 -12.65
C VAL A 351 -9.43 3.69 -11.60
N TYR A 352 -8.25 4.25 -11.85
CA TYR A 352 -7.62 5.22 -10.96
C TYR A 352 -6.91 6.32 -11.74
N ILE A 353 -6.54 7.40 -11.04
CA ILE A 353 -5.75 8.50 -11.58
C ILE A 353 -4.27 8.19 -11.37
N THR A 354 -3.52 8.09 -12.46
CA THR A 354 -2.08 7.74 -12.45
C THR A 354 -1.19 8.95 -12.27
N ALA A 355 -1.58 10.07 -12.87
CA ALA A 355 -0.85 11.32 -12.92
C ALA A 355 -1.82 12.46 -13.24
N TYR A 356 -1.33 13.69 -13.12
CA TYR A 356 -2.00 14.90 -13.59
C TYR A 356 -1.10 15.55 -14.64
N GLU A 357 -1.58 15.69 -15.87
CA GLU A 357 -0.79 16.17 -17.01
C GLU A 357 -1.27 17.53 -17.54
N GLY A 358 -0.32 18.30 -18.06
CA GLY A 358 -0.52 19.60 -18.68
C GLY A 358 -0.69 20.77 -17.68
N SER A 359 -0.68 22.00 -18.22
CA SER A 359 -0.77 23.25 -17.44
C SER A 359 -2.07 23.42 -16.64
N GLY A 360 -3.11 22.63 -16.95
CA GLY A 360 -4.39 22.61 -16.23
C GLY A 360 -4.56 21.42 -15.29
N GLY A 361 -3.54 20.56 -15.11
CA GLY A 361 -3.59 19.40 -14.23
C GLY A 361 -4.72 18.42 -14.58
N LYS A 362 -4.83 18.00 -15.84
CA LYS A 362 -5.87 17.06 -16.25
C LYS A 362 -5.53 15.65 -15.73
N PRO A 363 -6.47 14.94 -15.08
CA PRO A 363 -6.21 13.59 -14.58
C PRO A 363 -6.03 12.59 -15.73
N VAL A 364 -5.02 11.74 -15.60
CA VAL A 364 -4.77 10.58 -16.47
C VAL A 364 -5.38 9.34 -15.84
N TYR A 365 -6.37 8.74 -16.51
CA TYR A 365 -7.06 7.56 -16.00
C TYR A 365 -6.47 6.26 -16.57
N ALA A 366 -6.36 5.24 -15.73
CA ALA A 366 -5.92 3.90 -16.15
C ALA A 366 -6.68 2.80 -15.41
N PRO A 367 -6.82 1.59 -16.00
CA PRO A 367 -7.24 0.41 -15.27
C PRO A 367 -6.24 0.11 -14.17
N TYR A 368 -6.78 -0.26 -13.02
CA TYR A 368 -6.00 -0.54 -11.84
C TYR A 368 -5.22 -1.87 -11.94
N ASN A 369 -5.78 -2.88 -12.61
CA ASN A 369 -5.14 -4.18 -12.84
C ASN A 369 -4.74 -4.32 -14.32
N PRO A 370 -3.43 -4.33 -14.65
CA PRO A 370 -2.95 -4.45 -16.02
C PRO A 370 -3.27 -5.80 -16.65
N PHE A 371 -3.45 -6.88 -15.86
CA PHE A 371 -3.84 -8.18 -16.40
C PHE A 371 -5.31 -8.20 -16.83
N MET A 372 -6.20 -7.54 -16.08
CA MET A 372 -7.58 -7.29 -16.53
C MET A 372 -7.61 -6.39 -17.77
N ALA A 373 -6.73 -5.38 -17.83
CA ALA A 373 -6.63 -4.54 -19.01
C ALA A 373 -6.15 -5.30 -20.25
N ALA A 374 -5.19 -6.21 -20.07
CA ALA A 374 -4.68 -7.10 -21.10
C ALA A 374 -5.75 -8.11 -21.56
N TRP A 375 -6.69 -8.50 -20.70
CA TRP A 375 -7.83 -9.34 -21.07
C TRP A 375 -8.61 -8.75 -22.25
N PHE A 376 -8.96 -7.46 -22.20
CA PHE A 376 -9.67 -6.78 -23.31
C PHE A 376 -8.88 -6.66 -24.63
N LYS A 377 -7.57 -6.95 -24.60
CA LYS A 377 -6.69 -6.90 -25.77
C LYS A 377 -6.42 -8.27 -26.37
N TYR A 378 -6.47 -9.33 -25.56
CA TYR A 378 -5.97 -10.66 -25.94
C TYR A 378 -6.97 -11.80 -25.71
N ARG A 379 -8.14 -11.52 -25.14
CA ARG A 379 -9.29 -12.42 -24.98
C ARG A 379 -10.50 -11.78 -25.63
#